data_AF-A0A6I2VEQ8-F1
#
_entry.id   AF-A0A6I2VEQ8-F1
#
_cell.length_a   1.000
_cell.length_b   1.000
_cell.length_c   1.000
_cell.angle_alpha   90.00
_cell.angle_beta   90.00
_cell.angle_gamma   90.00
#
_symmetry.space_group_name_H-M   'P 1'
#
loop_
_entity.id
_entity.type
_entity.pdbx_description
1 polymer ?
#
loop_
_entity_poly.entity_id
_entity_poly.type
_entity_poly.pdbx_seq_one_letter_code
_entity_poly.pdbx_strand_id
1 'polypeptide(L)'
;MKTLIRTVALAAVAAIMLPALASAADYPAPANPGTPSPRPGGSATLKVCKKGGKYKTIQAAVKAARSGDTIKICDGVYKEAATTTQSVQIEGAAKNRIKLVGNVKDPSKVVIDAAGKLNGVIINSANDVTLQGMTAKNYFSNGFFAVNVNGYVMDRLRANGGPKTGDNSYGLYAFNSIGGTMTNDEAYYNTDAGFYIGQTPVQVKKKRTIVKNISSWGNVLGWSGTNMRYVTITKSAFFNNGTGVVPNALTSELYPPEEDNVIADNDIYWNNYNYYRGSAFPKVTPGTGGIPYPVGIGLLLFGGRNQTVSNNRVFGNWGAGIGLIEQLTMDHSGTGYDHSQPVGAEPWKLKDNRVTGNIMGNGGKDLNGRDLAYDGSGSGNCFSDNKLSAGVENTPEFTTVAFPTCNPVGAAGPVNTFNGAAQDKAVNWALALAISGAPGETIAQPVTASFGGRFHFPKASD
;
A
#
# COMPACT_ATOMS: atom_id res chain seq x y z
N MET A 1 -30.41 14.48 42.74
CA MET A 1 -30.56 13.92 41.38
C MET A 1 -29.39 14.44 40.55
N LYS A 2 -28.16 13.88 40.59
CA LYS A 2 -27.71 12.57 40.08
C LYS A 2 -28.20 12.30 38.66
N THR A 3 -27.65 13.04 37.68
CA THR A 3 -27.75 12.69 36.26
C THR A 3 -26.50 11.87 35.91
N LEU A 4 -26.74 10.62 35.52
CA LEU A 4 -25.73 9.61 35.20
C LEU A 4 -24.83 10.08 34.06
N ILE A 5 -23.61 10.51 34.41
CA ILE A 5 -22.46 10.41 33.52
C ILE A 5 -22.09 8.92 33.53
N ARG A 6 -22.58 8.16 32.53
CA ARG A 6 -22.09 6.81 32.28
C ARG A 6 -20.76 6.92 31.55
N THR A 7 -19.72 6.79 32.36
CA THR A 7 -18.38 6.30 32.05
C THR A 7 -18.39 5.30 30.89
N VAL A 8 -17.87 5.70 29.74
CA VAL A 8 -17.06 4.81 28.91
C VAL A 8 -15.66 5.39 28.93
N ALA A 9 -14.93 5.05 29.99
CA ALA A 9 -13.49 5.21 30.01
C ALA A 9 -12.91 4.15 29.07
N LEU A 10 -12.83 4.47 27.78
CA LEU A 10 -11.98 3.73 26.84
C LEU A 10 -10.54 4.25 27.02
N ALA A 11 -9.95 3.90 28.16
CA ALA A 11 -8.50 3.86 28.31
C ALA A 11 -8.01 2.54 27.70
N ALA A 12 -8.16 2.42 26.38
CA ALA A 12 -7.42 1.46 25.58
C ALA A 12 -6.61 2.30 24.60
N VAL A 13 -5.29 2.30 24.76
CA VAL A 13 -4.38 2.70 23.70
C VAL A 13 -4.56 1.62 22.62
N ALA A 14 -5.59 1.78 21.79
CA ALA A 14 -5.88 0.89 20.70
C ALA A 14 -4.90 1.25 19.59
N ALA A 15 -3.90 0.43 19.34
CA ALA A 15 -3.07 0.54 18.15
C ALA A 15 -3.84 -0.08 16.96
N ILE A 16 -3.91 0.59 15.80
CA ILE A 16 -4.27 -0.14 14.58
C ILE A 16 -3.06 -0.99 14.24
N MET A 17 -3.15 -2.24 14.64
CA MET A 17 -2.13 -3.22 14.34
C MET A 17 -2.51 -3.78 12.97
N LEU A 18 -1.76 -3.37 11.95
CA LEU A 18 -1.32 -4.37 10.99
C LEU A 18 -0.77 -5.55 11.79
N PRO A 19 -0.82 -6.80 11.31
CA PRO A 19 0.17 -7.76 11.74
C PRO A 19 1.56 -7.19 11.38
N ALA A 20 2.07 -6.25 12.17
CA ALA A 20 3.48 -6.00 12.31
C ALA A 20 4.03 -7.19 13.12
N LEU A 21 3.90 -8.38 12.54
CA LEU A 21 4.90 -9.41 12.67
C LEU A 21 6.07 -9.11 11.70
N ALA A 22 6.34 -7.81 11.45
CA ALA A 22 7.70 -7.32 11.27
C ALA A 22 8.50 -7.62 12.56
N SER A 23 8.71 -8.91 12.78
CA SER A 23 9.37 -9.53 13.90
C SER A 23 10.83 -9.18 13.77
N ALA A 24 11.23 -7.97 14.19
CA ALA A 24 12.61 -7.50 14.19
C ALA A 24 13.43 -8.03 12.99
N ALA A 25 12.86 -7.96 11.78
CA ALA A 25 13.60 -8.31 10.59
C ALA A 25 14.73 -7.27 10.51
N ASP A 26 15.98 -7.72 10.38
CA ASP A 26 17.16 -6.86 10.19
C ASP A 26 16.99 -6.01 8.92
N TYR A 27 16.19 -4.95 9.02
CA TYR A 27 16.02 -3.97 7.97
C TYR A 27 17.13 -2.93 8.07
N PRO A 28 17.63 -2.43 6.93
CA PRO A 28 18.53 -1.31 6.95
C PRO A 28 17.88 -0.14 7.70
N ALA A 29 18.59 0.40 8.69
CA ALA A 29 18.13 1.58 9.40
C ALA A 29 17.88 2.73 8.40
N PRO A 30 16.88 3.59 8.66
CA PRO A 30 16.68 4.80 7.88
C PRO A 30 17.97 5.62 7.79
N ALA A 31 18.38 5.94 6.57
CA ALA A 31 19.53 6.78 6.27
C ALA A 31 19.16 7.80 5.20
N ASN A 32 19.89 8.92 5.15
CA ASN A 32 19.65 9.94 4.13
C ASN A 32 19.79 9.32 2.72
N PRO A 33 18.73 9.34 1.87
CA PRO A 33 18.79 8.76 0.52
C PRO A 33 19.81 9.43 -0.42
N GLY A 34 20.30 10.60 -0.02
CA GLY A 34 21.31 11.35 -0.74
C GLY A 34 20.83 11.83 -2.11
N THR A 35 21.78 12.28 -2.93
CA THR A 35 21.54 12.64 -4.32
C THR A 35 22.05 11.55 -5.25
N PRO A 36 21.39 11.30 -6.40
CA PRO A 36 21.94 10.38 -7.38
C PRO A 36 23.28 10.93 -7.90
N SER A 37 24.35 10.13 -7.83
CA SER A 37 25.64 10.50 -8.41
C SER A 37 25.51 10.70 -9.93
N PRO A 38 26.38 11.45 -10.63
CA PRO A 38 26.34 11.54 -12.09
C PRO A 38 26.42 10.17 -12.78
N ARG A 39 25.73 9.99 -13.92
CA ARG A 39 25.76 8.74 -14.68
C ARG A 39 27.21 8.40 -15.07
N PRO A 40 27.71 7.18 -14.79
CA PRO A 40 29.06 6.80 -15.19
C PRO A 40 29.19 6.77 -16.72
N GLY A 41 30.40 7.03 -17.20
CA GLY A 41 30.77 6.77 -18.59
C GLY A 41 30.92 5.26 -18.84
N GLY A 42 30.24 4.76 -19.87
CA GLY A 42 30.25 3.33 -20.23
C GLY A 42 29.34 2.44 -19.37
N SER A 43 28.83 1.36 -19.97
CA SER A 43 28.04 0.33 -19.28
C SER A 43 28.29 -1.04 -19.89
N ALA A 44 28.48 -2.06 -19.06
CA ALA A 44 28.59 -3.44 -19.49
C ALA A 44 27.25 -4.18 -19.34
N THR A 45 27.11 -5.29 -20.07
CA THR A 45 26.02 -6.26 -19.85
C THR A 45 26.59 -7.55 -19.30
N LEU A 46 26.17 -7.94 -18.10
CA LEU A 46 26.50 -9.20 -17.45
C LEU A 46 25.34 -10.17 -17.67
N LYS A 47 25.65 -11.40 -18.07
CA LYS A 47 24.64 -12.43 -18.37
C LYS A 47 24.63 -13.53 -17.30
N VAL A 48 23.48 -13.73 -16.67
CA VAL A 48 23.24 -14.74 -15.62
C VAL A 48 22.39 -15.86 -16.18
N CYS A 49 22.95 -17.06 -16.31
CA CYS A 49 22.23 -18.23 -16.79
C CYS A 49 22.75 -19.49 -16.09
N LYS A 50 21.84 -20.36 -15.63
CA LYS A 50 22.22 -21.64 -15.01
C LYS A 50 23.17 -22.45 -15.91
N LYS A 51 22.90 -22.48 -17.21
CA LYS A 51 23.74 -23.11 -18.24
C LYS A 51 24.28 -22.04 -19.20
N GLY A 52 25.56 -22.14 -19.60
CA GLY A 52 26.18 -21.29 -20.62
C GLY A 52 26.41 -19.80 -20.29
N GLY A 53 25.96 -19.28 -19.15
CA GLY A 53 26.25 -17.90 -18.72
C GLY A 53 27.59 -17.76 -17.98
N LYS A 54 28.22 -16.58 -18.08
CA LYS A 54 29.43 -16.21 -17.31
C LYS A 54 29.17 -16.26 -15.81
N TYR A 55 27.97 -15.85 -15.39
CA TYR A 55 27.52 -15.91 -13.99
C TYR A 55 26.44 -16.97 -13.84
N LYS A 56 26.57 -17.77 -12.79
CA LYS A 56 25.60 -18.83 -12.42
C LYS A 56 24.51 -18.34 -11.47
N THR A 57 24.81 -17.29 -10.70
CA THR A 57 23.91 -16.69 -9.73
C THR A 57 23.75 -15.20 -10.02
N ILE A 58 22.61 -14.66 -9.64
CA ILE A 58 22.29 -13.23 -9.76
C ILE A 58 23.25 -12.44 -8.85
N GLN A 59 23.45 -12.89 -7.61
CA GLN A 59 24.30 -12.15 -6.67
C GLN A 59 25.76 -12.06 -7.14
N ALA A 60 26.30 -13.09 -7.81
CA ALA A 60 27.65 -13.03 -8.37
C ALA A 60 27.77 -11.95 -9.46
N ALA A 61 26.76 -11.80 -10.31
CA ALA A 61 26.71 -10.72 -11.28
C ALA A 61 26.53 -9.35 -10.61
N VAL A 62 25.69 -9.23 -9.58
CA VAL A 62 25.54 -7.99 -8.81
C VAL A 62 26.86 -7.56 -8.17
N LYS A 63 27.61 -8.51 -7.58
CA LYS A 63 28.94 -8.23 -7.00
C LYS A 63 29.92 -7.70 -8.04
N ALA A 64 29.94 -8.30 -9.23
CA ALA A 64 30.83 -7.90 -10.32
C ALA A 64 30.39 -6.62 -11.08
N ALA A 65 29.10 -6.30 -11.07
CA ALA A 65 28.55 -5.14 -11.76
C ALA A 65 29.03 -3.83 -11.12
N ARG A 66 29.31 -2.84 -11.96
CA ARG A 66 29.57 -1.46 -11.56
C ARG A 66 28.30 -0.63 -11.75
N SER A 67 28.31 0.59 -11.22
CA SER A 67 27.22 1.54 -11.43
C SER A 67 26.89 1.67 -12.92
N GLY A 68 25.60 1.64 -13.25
CA GLY A 68 25.10 1.74 -14.62
C GLY A 68 25.12 0.45 -15.46
N ASP A 69 25.72 -0.64 -14.97
CA ASP A 69 25.74 -1.92 -15.68
C ASP A 69 24.34 -2.55 -15.75
N THR A 70 24.13 -3.38 -16.77
CA THR A 70 22.92 -4.19 -16.92
C THR A 70 23.22 -5.65 -16.63
N ILE A 71 22.42 -6.28 -15.77
CA ILE A 71 22.46 -7.70 -15.48
C ILE A 71 21.23 -8.34 -16.14
N LYS A 72 21.46 -9.10 -17.22
CA LYS A 72 20.41 -9.85 -17.91
C LYS A 72 20.33 -11.28 -17.38
N ILE A 73 19.16 -11.66 -16.90
CA ILE A 73 18.88 -12.96 -16.31
C ILE A 73 18.15 -13.83 -17.35
N CYS A 74 18.70 -14.99 -17.65
CA CYS A 74 18.03 -16.01 -18.46
C CYS A 74 16.81 -16.56 -17.72
N ASP A 75 15.86 -17.12 -18.47
CA ASP A 75 14.74 -17.87 -17.91
C ASP A 75 15.24 -18.97 -16.93
N GLY A 76 14.58 -19.08 -15.79
CA GLY A 76 14.88 -20.05 -14.75
C GLY A 76 14.37 -19.65 -13.37
N VAL A 77 14.46 -20.61 -12.45
CA VAL A 77 14.17 -20.41 -11.01
C VAL A 77 15.48 -20.26 -10.24
N TYR A 78 15.69 -19.13 -9.59
CA TYR A 78 16.89 -18.76 -8.87
C TYR A 78 16.63 -18.82 -7.37
N LYS A 79 17.38 -19.68 -6.67
CA LYS A 79 17.42 -19.76 -5.21
C LYS A 79 18.70 -19.10 -4.76
N GLU A 80 18.64 -17.80 -4.53
CA GLU A 80 19.82 -17.00 -4.19
C GLU A 80 20.00 -16.94 -2.67
N ALA A 81 21.24 -16.68 -2.26
CA ALA A 81 21.60 -16.48 -0.86
C ALA A 81 22.72 -15.45 -0.82
N ALA A 82 22.37 -14.18 -1.02
CA ALA A 82 23.31 -13.08 -0.90
C ALA A 82 23.90 -13.02 0.51
N THR A 83 23.05 -13.23 1.52
CA THR A 83 23.42 -13.42 2.91
C THR A 83 22.62 -14.58 3.52
N THR A 84 22.79 -14.81 4.83
CA THR A 84 21.93 -15.72 5.59
C THR A 84 20.47 -15.30 5.52
N THR A 85 20.19 -13.99 5.48
CA THR A 85 18.84 -13.40 5.54
C THR A 85 18.33 -12.88 4.19
N GLN A 86 19.19 -12.56 3.22
CA GLN A 86 18.80 -11.92 1.96
C GLN A 86 18.99 -12.85 0.74
N SER A 87 18.05 -12.82 -0.21
CA SER A 87 18.15 -13.56 -1.46
C SER A 87 19.06 -12.83 -2.45
N VAL A 88 18.68 -11.64 -2.95
CA VAL A 88 19.51 -10.77 -3.79
C VAL A 88 19.65 -9.38 -3.15
N GLN A 89 20.87 -8.83 -3.13
CA GLN A 89 21.18 -7.55 -2.49
C GLN A 89 21.97 -6.63 -3.43
N ILE A 90 21.42 -5.46 -3.73
CA ILE A 90 22.03 -4.37 -4.49
C ILE A 90 22.24 -3.19 -3.54
N GLU A 91 23.46 -2.99 -3.08
CA GLU A 91 23.73 -2.05 -1.99
C GLU A 91 24.85 -1.06 -2.27
N GLY A 92 24.60 0.19 -1.86
CA GLY A 92 25.56 1.28 -1.83
C GLY A 92 25.75 1.98 -3.18
N ALA A 93 26.35 3.18 -3.12
CA ALA A 93 26.49 4.07 -4.27
C ALA A 93 27.26 3.45 -5.46
N ALA A 94 28.16 2.49 -5.20
CA ALA A 94 28.86 1.74 -6.23
C ALA A 94 27.93 0.92 -7.14
N LYS A 95 26.67 0.70 -6.71
CA LYS A 95 25.63 -0.04 -7.41
C LYS A 95 24.52 0.85 -7.98
N ASN A 96 24.67 2.18 -7.91
CA ASN A 96 23.73 3.13 -8.52
C ASN A 96 23.44 2.79 -9.98
N ARG A 97 22.19 2.94 -10.43
CA ARG A 97 21.74 2.71 -11.82
C ARG A 97 21.98 1.31 -12.38
N ILE A 98 22.26 0.32 -11.55
CA ILE A 98 22.24 -1.07 -12.03
C ILE A 98 20.84 -1.38 -12.56
N LYS A 99 20.79 -2.10 -13.68
CA LYS A 99 19.55 -2.63 -14.24
C LYS A 99 19.54 -4.15 -14.10
N LEU A 100 18.68 -4.69 -13.25
CA LEU A 100 18.42 -6.12 -13.15
C LEU A 100 17.22 -6.47 -14.03
N VAL A 101 17.47 -7.19 -15.11
CA VAL A 101 16.47 -7.43 -16.17
C VAL A 101 16.29 -8.93 -16.38
N GLY A 102 15.10 -9.42 -16.07
CA GLY A 102 14.65 -10.77 -16.39
C GLY A 102 13.96 -10.83 -17.75
N ASN A 103 12.83 -11.53 -17.81
CA ASN A 103 12.01 -11.67 -18.99
C ASN A 103 10.85 -10.65 -18.98
N VAL A 104 11.06 -9.52 -19.66
CA VAL A 104 10.10 -8.40 -19.74
C VAL A 104 8.78 -8.81 -20.40
N LYS A 105 8.78 -9.81 -21.29
CA LYS A 105 7.57 -10.28 -21.97
C LYS A 105 6.75 -11.21 -21.09
N ASP A 106 7.43 -11.99 -20.25
CA ASP A 106 6.80 -12.94 -19.34
C ASP A 106 7.59 -13.03 -18.03
N PRO A 107 7.25 -12.18 -17.04
CA PRO A 107 7.92 -12.14 -15.75
C PRO A 107 7.89 -13.46 -14.97
N SER A 108 7.00 -14.39 -15.34
CA SER A 108 6.93 -15.71 -14.69
C SER A 108 8.09 -16.64 -15.06
N LYS A 109 8.83 -16.34 -16.13
CA LYS A 109 9.96 -17.16 -16.58
C LYS A 109 11.25 -16.92 -15.82
N VAL A 110 11.37 -15.79 -15.11
CA VAL A 110 12.51 -15.51 -14.22
C VAL A 110 11.96 -15.41 -12.81
N VAL A 111 12.15 -16.47 -12.02
CA VAL A 111 11.61 -16.57 -10.66
C VAL A 111 12.74 -16.51 -9.65
N ILE A 112 12.66 -15.59 -8.72
CA ILE A 112 13.47 -15.54 -7.50
C ILE A 112 12.65 -16.24 -6.41
N ASP A 113 13.05 -17.45 -6.07
CA ASP A 113 12.45 -18.25 -5.00
C ASP A 113 13.20 -17.95 -3.71
N ALA A 114 12.61 -17.12 -2.86
CA ALA A 114 13.22 -16.53 -1.68
C ALA A 114 12.87 -17.29 -0.39
N ALA A 115 12.54 -18.58 -0.50
CA ALA A 115 12.23 -19.43 0.65
C ALA A 115 13.31 -19.34 1.74
N GLY A 116 12.90 -18.99 2.96
CA GLY A 116 13.79 -18.80 4.10
C GLY A 116 14.64 -17.51 4.06
N LYS A 117 14.33 -16.56 3.17
CA LYS A 117 14.96 -15.24 3.07
C LYS A 117 13.95 -14.14 3.34
N LEU A 118 14.39 -13.05 3.97
CA LEU A 118 13.57 -11.87 4.25
C LEU A 118 13.06 -11.23 2.96
N ASN A 119 13.95 -10.98 1.99
CA ASN A 119 13.59 -10.30 0.75
C ASN A 119 13.98 -11.11 -0.48
N GLY A 120 13.15 -11.05 -1.53
CA GLY A 120 13.49 -11.54 -2.87
C GLY A 120 14.61 -10.71 -3.50
N VAL A 121 14.41 -9.40 -3.61
CA VAL A 121 15.46 -8.44 -3.98
C VAL A 121 15.39 -7.24 -3.04
N ILE A 122 16.52 -6.87 -2.44
CA ILE A 122 16.66 -5.61 -1.69
C ILE A 122 17.62 -4.66 -2.42
N ILE A 123 17.20 -3.40 -2.53
CA ILE A 123 17.99 -2.26 -2.97
C ILE A 123 18.17 -1.37 -1.74
N ASN A 124 19.40 -1.17 -1.28
CA ASN A 124 19.69 -0.29 -0.14
C ASN A 124 20.75 0.76 -0.53
N SER A 125 20.42 2.05 -0.39
CA SER A 125 21.37 3.14 -0.67
C SER A 125 22.03 3.07 -2.07
N ALA A 126 21.31 2.50 -3.04
CA ALA A 126 21.70 2.40 -4.44
C ALA A 126 20.64 3.07 -5.32
N ASN A 127 20.92 4.30 -5.72
CA ASN A 127 20.01 5.21 -6.40
C ASN A 127 19.76 4.81 -7.86
N ASP A 128 18.56 5.09 -8.35
CA ASP A 128 18.10 4.87 -9.72
C ASP A 128 18.25 3.41 -10.23
N VAL A 129 18.24 2.42 -9.34
CA VAL A 129 18.27 1.00 -9.72
C VAL A 129 16.97 0.62 -10.42
N THR A 130 17.08 -0.20 -11.48
CA THR A 130 15.94 -0.75 -12.22
C THR A 130 15.81 -2.24 -11.97
N LEU A 131 14.64 -2.71 -11.56
CA LEU A 131 14.23 -4.10 -11.52
C LEU A 131 13.13 -4.30 -12.57
N GLN A 132 13.30 -5.27 -13.47
CA GLN A 132 12.33 -5.47 -14.55
C GLN A 132 12.11 -6.93 -14.94
N GLY A 133 10.86 -7.34 -15.12
CA GLY A 133 10.49 -8.58 -15.79
C GLY A 133 10.82 -9.85 -15.00
N MET A 134 10.51 -9.90 -13.71
CA MET A 134 10.79 -11.08 -12.88
C MET A 134 9.74 -11.27 -11.78
N THR A 135 9.66 -12.47 -11.26
CA THR A 135 8.77 -12.85 -10.15
C THR A 135 9.58 -13.09 -8.89
N ALA A 136 9.18 -12.52 -7.75
CA ALA A 136 9.63 -12.93 -6.44
C ALA A 136 8.52 -13.73 -5.75
N LYS A 137 8.89 -14.84 -5.10
CA LYS A 137 7.95 -15.65 -4.32
C LYS A 137 8.58 -16.24 -3.09
N ASN A 138 7.73 -16.69 -2.15
CA ASN A 138 8.13 -17.43 -0.95
C ASN A 138 9.09 -16.65 -0.03
N TYR A 139 9.11 -15.33 -0.12
CA TYR A 139 9.91 -14.47 0.77
C TYR A 139 9.26 -14.40 2.14
N PHE A 140 10.06 -14.34 3.21
CA PHE A 140 9.58 -14.20 4.59
C PHE A 140 9.05 -12.80 4.89
N SER A 141 9.52 -11.75 4.22
CA SER A 141 9.05 -10.38 4.44
C SER A 141 8.63 -9.71 3.14
N ASN A 142 9.54 -9.46 2.19
CA ASN A 142 9.18 -8.71 0.98
C ASN A 142 9.60 -9.34 -0.35
N GLY A 143 8.81 -9.12 -1.39
CA GLY A 143 9.19 -9.53 -2.75
C GLY A 143 10.33 -8.67 -3.28
N PHE A 144 10.06 -7.38 -3.45
CA PHE A 144 11.01 -6.38 -3.93
C PHE A 144 11.01 -5.18 -3.00
N PHE A 145 12.18 -4.83 -2.48
CA PHE A 145 12.31 -3.80 -1.46
C PHE A 145 13.34 -2.74 -1.88
N ALA A 146 12.93 -1.49 -1.96
CA ALA A 146 13.80 -0.33 -2.14
C ALA A 146 13.81 0.53 -0.88
N VAL A 147 15.00 0.76 -0.32
CA VAL A 147 15.15 1.50 0.93
C VAL A 147 16.33 2.44 0.89
N ASN A 148 16.17 3.63 1.48
CA ASN A 148 17.21 4.66 1.53
C ASN A 148 17.68 5.08 0.12
N VAL A 149 16.78 5.15 -0.87
CA VAL A 149 17.13 5.49 -2.25
C VAL A 149 16.48 6.77 -2.76
N ASN A 150 17.19 7.47 -3.63
CA ASN A 150 16.66 8.56 -4.45
C ASN A 150 16.46 8.04 -5.88
N GLY A 151 15.21 7.71 -6.21
CA GLY A 151 14.82 7.08 -7.46
C GLY A 151 15.03 5.56 -7.45
N TYR A 152 14.04 4.86 -8.00
CA TYR A 152 14.05 3.44 -8.31
C TYR A 152 13.05 3.18 -9.45
N VAL A 153 13.24 2.10 -10.19
CA VAL A 153 12.29 1.63 -11.20
C VAL A 153 11.96 0.17 -10.90
N MET A 154 10.69 -0.11 -10.64
CA MET A 154 10.11 -1.44 -10.60
C MET A 154 9.12 -1.52 -11.76
N ASP A 155 9.36 -2.42 -12.72
CA ASP A 155 8.50 -2.57 -13.90
C ASP A 155 8.26 -4.04 -14.27
N ARG A 156 7.01 -4.44 -14.43
CA ARG A 156 6.62 -5.83 -14.79
C ARG A 156 7.19 -6.84 -13.80
N LEU A 157 7.08 -6.53 -12.53
CA LEU A 157 7.39 -7.43 -11.44
C LEU A 157 6.13 -8.18 -10.99
N ARG A 158 6.34 -9.39 -10.48
CA ARG A 158 5.28 -10.16 -9.81
C ARG A 158 5.73 -10.55 -8.42
N ALA A 159 4.98 -10.20 -7.40
CA ALA A 159 5.28 -10.58 -6.02
C ALA A 159 4.17 -11.47 -5.47
N ASN A 160 4.51 -12.70 -5.10
CA ASN A 160 3.59 -13.66 -4.52
C ASN A 160 4.09 -14.07 -3.15
N GLY A 161 3.42 -13.62 -2.09
CA GLY A 161 3.78 -13.99 -0.71
C GLY A 161 3.71 -15.50 -0.51
N GLY A 162 2.73 -16.16 -1.12
CA GLY A 162 2.60 -17.61 -1.15
C GLY A 162 2.13 -18.24 0.18
N PRO A 163 1.71 -19.50 0.14
CA PRO A 163 1.28 -20.21 1.35
C PRO A 163 2.50 -20.63 2.18
N LYS A 164 2.55 -20.16 3.43
CA LYS A 164 3.42 -20.70 4.50
C LYS A 164 4.92 -20.36 4.45
N THR A 165 5.32 -19.15 4.05
CA THR A 165 6.75 -18.75 4.09
C THR A 165 7.15 -17.81 5.22
N GLY A 166 6.25 -17.48 6.14
CA GLY A 166 6.54 -16.64 7.29
C GLY A 166 5.60 -15.45 7.37
N ASP A 167 6.13 -14.27 7.70
CA ASP A 167 5.30 -13.07 7.76
C ASP A 167 4.76 -12.72 6.37
N ASN A 168 5.55 -12.70 5.30
CA ASN A 168 5.18 -12.34 3.92
C ASN A 168 4.51 -10.95 3.83
N SER A 169 5.08 -9.97 4.54
CA SER A 169 4.55 -8.62 4.75
C SER A 169 4.16 -7.92 3.45
N TYR A 170 5.13 -7.58 2.58
CA TYR A 170 4.88 -6.72 1.41
C TYR A 170 5.28 -7.32 0.07
N GLY A 171 4.48 -7.11 -0.97
CA GLY A 171 4.87 -7.51 -2.33
C GLY A 171 5.98 -6.63 -2.89
N LEU A 172 5.64 -5.37 -3.20
CA LEU A 172 6.59 -4.33 -3.59
C LEU A 172 6.61 -3.25 -2.52
N TYR A 173 7.79 -2.94 -2.01
CA TYR A 173 7.98 -2.08 -0.86
C TYR A 173 9.00 -0.98 -1.18
N ALA A 174 8.62 0.28 -0.99
CA ALA A 174 9.57 1.40 -0.94
C ALA A 174 9.48 2.15 0.39
N PHE A 175 10.61 2.28 1.07
CA PHE A 175 10.68 2.87 2.41
C PHE A 175 11.78 3.91 2.48
N ASN A 176 11.55 5.00 3.21
CA ASN A 176 12.58 6.03 3.43
C ASN A 176 13.26 6.46 2.12
N SER A 177 12.48 6.70 1.07
CA SER A 177 12.98 6.86 -0.30
C SER A 177 12.31 8.04 -1.01
N ILE A 178 13.01 8.63 -1.97
CA ILE A 178 12.61 9.86 -2.68
C ILE A 178 12.39 9.58 -4.16
N GLY A 179 11.14 9.70 -4.62
CA GLY A 179 10.77 9.49 -6.00
C GLY A 179 10.99 8.04 -6.48
N GLY A 180 10.48 7.73 -7.66
CA GLY A 180 10.60 6.41 -8.27
C GLY A 180 9.40 6.06 -9.13
N THR A 181 9.36 4.81 -9.61
CA THR A 181 8.24 4.28 -10.37
C THR A 181 7.96 2.82 -10.01
N MET A 182 6.68 2.48 -9.85
CA MET A 182 6.17 1.11 -9.86
C MET A 182 5.15 1.00 -11.00
N THR A 183 5.42 0.21 -12.03
CA THR A 183 4.57 0.15 -13.21
C THR A 183 4.36 -1.26 -13.77
N ASN A 184 3.14 -1.56 -14.21
CA ASN A 184 2.82 -2.86 -14.82
C ASN A 184 3.10 -4.06 -13.89
N ASP A 185 3.04 -3.83 -12.58
CA ASP A 185 3.41 -4.81 -11.55
C ASP A 185 2.16 -5.52 -11.00
N GLU A 186 2.35 -6.72 -10.47
CA GLU A 186 1.31 -7.52 -9.81
C GLU A 186 1.79 -7.97 -8.43
N ALA A 187 0.96 -7.81 -7.40
CA ALA A 187 1.26 -8.31 -6.07
C ALA A 187 0.03 -8.95 -5.39
N TYR A 188 0.22 -10.15 -4.84
CA TYR A 188 -0.89 -10.90 -4.25
C TYR A 188 -0.45 -11.87 -3.16
N TYR A 189 -1.41 -12.22 -2.31
CA TYR A 189 -1.25 -13.10 -1.14
C TYR A 189 -0.17 -12.65 -0.15
N ASN A 190 -0.13 -11.36 0.14
CA ASN A 190 0.69 -10.76 1.20
C ASN A 190 -0.12 -10.57 2.48
N THR A 191 0.52 -10.75 3.63
CA THR A 191 -0.12 -10.65 4.96
C THR A 191 -0.30 -9.22 5.45
N ASP A 192 0.41 -8.27 4.84
CA ASP A 192 0.19 -6.85 5.03
C ASP A 192 -0.36 -6.26 3.73
N ALA A 193 0.50 -5.87 2.78
CA ALA A 193 0.04 -5.23 1.56
C ALA A 193 0.69 -5.76 0.29
N GLY A 194 -0.06 -5.76 -0.81
CA GLY A 194 0.55 -6.01 -2.13
C GLY A 194 1.60 -4.96 -2.48
N PHE A 195 1.32 -3.69 -2.17
CA PHE A 195 2.21 -2.57 -2.43
C PHE A 195 2.29 -1.65 -1.21
N TYR A 196 3.49 -1.16 -0.93
CA TYR A 196 3.74 -0.20 0.13
C TYR A 196 4.69 0.90 -0.35
N ILE A 197 4.33 2.16 -0.05
CA ILE A 197 5.27 3.29 -0.03
C ILE A 197 5.07 4.06 1.27
N GLY A 198 6.16 4.36 1.98
CA GLY A 198 6.04 5.04 3.28
C GLY A 198 7.33 5.61 3.81
N GLN A 199 7.22 6.27 4.95
CA GLN A 199 8.28 7.08 5.56
C GLN A 199 8.96 7.99 4.51
N THR A 200 8.19 8.70 3.69
CA THR A 200 8.78 9.45 2.57
C THR A 200 9.41 10.75 3.08
N PRO A 201 10.72 10.98 2.91
CA PRO A 201 11.37 12.17 3.44
C PRO A 201 10.76 13.48 2.93
N VAL A 202 10.77 14.50 3.78
CA VAL A 202 10.37 15.86 3.41
C VAL A 202 11.32 16.44 2.38
N GLN A 203 10.78 17.07 1.35
CA GLN A 203 11.54 17.57 0.21
C GLN A 203 11.19 19.02 -0.07
N VAL A 204 12.22 19.88 -0.16
CA VAL A 204 12.05 21.27 -0.63
C VAL A 204 11.57 21.28 -2.09
N LYS A 205 12.20 20.45 -2.95
CA LYS A 205 11.76 20.21 -4.32
C LYS A 205 11.09 18.85 -4.40
N LYS A 206 9.76 18.84 -4.35
CA LYS A 206 8.92 17.63 -4.37
C LYS A 206 9.22 16.77 -5.61
N LYS A 207 9.85 15.61 -5.44
CA LYS A 207 10.04 14.59 -6.47
C LYS A 207 8.98 13.50 -6.26
N ARG A 208 8.00 13.50 -7.16
CA ARG A 208 6.84 12.62 -7.09
C ARG A 208 7.18 11.19 -7.53
N THR A 209 6.71 10.21 -6.77
CA THR A 209 6.71 8.79 -7.17
C THR A 209 5.47 8.50 -7.99
N ILE A 210 5.63 7.76 -9.10
CA ILE A 210 4.51 7.39 -9.99
C ILE A 210 4.25 5.89 -9.90
N VAL A 211 3.02 5.54 -9.53
CA VAL A 211 2.51 4.17 -9.47
C VAL A 211 1.41 4.05 -10.50
N LYS A 212 1.58 3.13 -11.46
CA LYS A 212 0.66 3.06 -12.61
C LYS A 212 0.50 1.66 -13.19
N ASN A 213 -0.74 1.32 -13.53
CA ASN A 213 -1.05 0.03 -14.15
C ASN A 213 -0.60 -1.15 -13.29
N ILE A 214 -0.79 -1.05 -11.97
CA ILE A 214 -0.54 -2.16 -11.05
C ILE A 214 -1.83 -2.93 -10.76
N SER A 215 -1.70 -4.20 -10.41
CA SER A 215 -2.80 -5.04 -9.91
C SER A 215 -2.44 -5.60 -8.54
N SER A 216 -3.25 -5.28 -7.53
CA SER A 216 -3.05 -5.72 -6.16
C SER A 216 -4.29 -6.44 -5.63
N TRP A 217 -4.15 -7.72 -5.31
CA TRP A 217 -5.31 -8.55 -4.96
C TRP A 217 -5.00 -9.69 -3.99
N GLY A 218 -6.02 -10.16 -3.27
CA GLY A 218 -5.89 -11.29 -2.35
C GLY A 218 -4.96 -11.01 -1.17
N ASN A 219 -4.72 -9.75 -0.81
CA ASN A 219 -3.89 -9.35 0.32
C ASN A 219 -4.75 -8.95 1.53
N VAL A 220 -4.14 -8.72 2.70
CA VAL A 220 -4.81 -7.98 3.78
C VAL A 220 -5.16 -6.57 3.29
N LEU A 221 -4.18 -5.84 2.76
CA LEU A 221 -4.34 -4.54 2.11
C LEU A 221 -3.92 -4.60 0.64
N GLY A 222 -4.67 -3.99 -0.26
CA GLY A 222 -4.21 -3.78 -1.63
C GLY A 222 -3.04 -2.78 -1.69
N TRP A 223 -3.10 -1.74 -0.86
CA TRP A 223 -2.09 -0.70 -0.75
C TRP A 223 -1.97 -0.19 0.69
N SER A 224 -0.74 -0.07 1.18
CA SER A 224 -0.42 0.58 2.46
C SER A 224 0.50 1.79 2.24
N GLY A 225 0.13 2.93 2.82
CA GLY A 225 0.73 4.23 2.53
C GLY A 225 1.18 4.99 3.78
N THR A 226 1.86 4.34 4.71
CA THR A 226 2.20 4.93 6.02
C THR A 226 3.17 6.10 5.87
N ASN A 227 2.79 7.31 6.31
CA ASN A 227 3.61 8.52 6.18
C ASN A 227 4.11 8.75 4.72
N MET A 228 3.32 8.33 3.73
CA MET A 228 3.68 8.43 2.31
C MET A 228 3.48 9.86 1.80
N ARG A 229 4.40 10.36 0.97
CA ARG A 229 4.30 11.74 0.46
C ARG A 229 4.67 11.83 -1.00
N TYR A 230 4.01 12.74 -1.71
CA TYR A 230 4.26 13.00 -3.14
C TYR A 230 4.11 11.72 -4.00
N VAL A 231 3.10 10.89 -3.73
CA VAL A 231 2.82 9.69 -4.52
C VAL A 231 1.61 9.94 -5.44
N THR A 232 1.71 9.52 -6.70
CA THR A 232 0.54 9.44 -7.59
C THR A 232 0.27 7.99 -7.97
N ILE A 233 -0.90 7.50 -7.58
CA ILE A 233 -1.42 6.17 -7.89
C ILE A 233 -2.51 6.32 -8.93
N THR A 234 -2.31 5.74 -10.11
CA THR A 234 -3.26 5.91 -11.21
C THR A 234 -3.40 4.72 -12.14
N LYS A 235 -4.57 4.58 -12.77
CA LYS A 235 -4.85 3.53 -13.77
C LYS A 235 -4.48 2.14 -13.25
N SER A 236 -4.78 1.90 -11.98
CA SER A 236 -4.41 0.67 -11.26
C SER A 236 -5.65 0.00 -10.68
N ALA A 237 -5.54 -1.28 -10.37
CA ALA A 237 -6.63 -2.09 -9.85
C ALA A 237 -6.30 -2.63 -8.45
N PHE A 238 -7.18 -2.37 -7.49
CA PHE A 238 -7.11 -2.86 -6.12
C PHE A 238 -8.39 -3.63 -5.80
N PHE A 239 -8.30 -4.96 -5.79
CA PHE A 239 -9.50 -5.78 -5.70
C PHE A 239 -9.32 -7.06 -4.92
N ASN A 240 -10.40 -7.58 -4.35
CA ASN A 240 -10.38 -8.82 -3.57
C ASN A 240 -9.29 -8.83 -2.49
N ASN A 241 -9.00 -7.68 -1.89
CA ASN A 241 -8.21 -7.57 -0.66
C ASN A 241 -9.14 -7.52 0.54
N GLY A 242 -8.60 -7.56 1.76
CA GLY A 242 -9.37 -7.22 2.95
C GLY A 242 -9.84 -5.76 2.87
N THR A 243 -8.87 -4.85 2.74
CA THR A 243 -9.11 -3.44 2.41
C THR A 243 -8.36 -3.08 1.13
N GLY A 244 -8.95 -2.26 0.26
CA GLY A 244 -8.31 -1.91 -1.02
C GLY A 244 -7.10 -0.99 -0.86
N VAL A 245 -7.31 0.28 -0.50
CA VAL A 245 -6.26 1.30 -0.49
C VAL A 245 -6.24 2.07 0.82
N VAL A 246 -5.10 2.09 1.53
CA VAL A 246 -4.97 2.68 2.87
C VAL A 246 -3.73 3.58 3.03
N PRO A 247 -3.81 4.86 2.63
CA PRO A 247 -2.97 5.91 3.19
C PRO A 247 -3.23 6.06 4.68
N ASN A 248 -2.19 6.07 5.50
CA ASN A 248 -2.31 6.24 6.95
C ASN A 248 -1.12 6.96 7.55
N ALA A 249 -1.28 7.46 8.77
CA ALA A 249 -0.20 8.04 9.57
C ALA A 249 0.19 7.14 10.75
N LEU A 250 1.48 7.03 11.06
CA LEU A 250 1.97 6.38 12.29
C LEU A 250 3.15 7.14 12.89
N THR A 251 3.35 7.03 14.19
CA THR A 251 4.51 7.59 14.91
C THR A 251 5.70 6.62 14.99
N SER A 252 5.48 5.34 14.69
CA SER A 252 6.52 4.30 14.63
C SER A 252 7.44 4.44 13.42
N GLU A 253 7.09 5.30 12.47
CA GLU A 253 7.88 5.65 11.29
C GLU A 253 8.12 7.16 11.26
N LEU A 254 9.20 7.58 10.58
CA LEU A 254 9.51 9.01 10.41
C LEU A 254 8.52 9.72 9.47
N TYR A 255 8.55 11.06 9.53
CA TYR A 255 7.84 11.98 8.64
C TYR A 255 6.30 11.90 8.63
N PRO A 256 5.61 11.71 9.77
CA PRO A 256 4.16 11.78 9.77
C PRO A 256 3.63 13.22 9.52
N PRO A 257 2.45 13.37 8.90
CA PRO A 257 1.62 12.31 8.31
C PRO A 257 1.90 12.09 6.82
N GLU A 258 1.16 11.17 6.23
CA GLU A 258 1.00 11.05 4.79
C GLU A 258 0.35 12.31 4.18
N GLU A 259 0.95 12.84 3.10
CA GLU A 259 0.59 14.17 2.59
C GLU A 259 0.89 14.36 1.10
N ASP A 260 0.07 15.20 0.43
CA ASP A 260 0.26 15.63 -0.97
C ASP A 260 0.24 14.47 -1.99
N ASN A 261 -0.58 13.45 -1.75
CA ASN A 261 -0.73 12.33 -2.68
C ASN A 261 -1.96 12.49 -3.59
N VAL A 262 -1.91 11.79 -4.73
CA VAL A 262 -2.98 11.75 -5.72
C VAL A 262 -3.34 10.29 -5.97
N ILE A 263 -4.58 9.91 -5.68
CA ILE A 263 -5.13 8.58 -5.92
C ILE A 263 -6.24 8.78 -6.94
N ALA A 264 -5.91 8.58 -8.22
CA ALA A 264 -6.81 8.97 -9.29
C ALA A 264 -6.91 7.99 -10.45
N ASP A 265 -8.10 7.88 -11.02
CA ASP A 265 -8.39 6.98 -12.16
C ASP A 265 -8.09 5.50 -11.86
N ASN A 266 -8.36 5.02 -10.65
CA ASN A 266 -8.18 3.61 -10.26
C ASN A 266 -9.51 2.84 -10.21
N ASP A 267 -9.43 1.52 -10.37
CA ASP A 267 -10.52 0.59 -10.13
C ASP A 267 -10.32 -0.05 -8.75
N ILE A 268 -11.27 0.17 -7.83
CA ILE A 268 -11.16 -0.24 -6.42
C ILE A 268 -12.42 -1.02 -6.04
N TYR A 269 -12.37 -2.34 -6.06
CA TYR A 269 -13.60 -3.12 -6.04
C TYR A 269 -13.50 -4.47 -5.35
N TRP A 270 -14.64 -4.93 -4.84
CA TRP A 270 -14.78 -6.24 -4.18
C TRP A 270 -13.69 -6.52 -3.15
N ASN A 271 -13.22 -5.51 -2.42
CA ASN A 271 -12.25 -5.71 -1.34
C ASN A 271 -12.96 -6.28 -0.11
N ASN A 272 -13.38 -7.55 -0.22
CA ASN A 272 -14.16 -8.30 0.76
C ASN A 272 -13.44 -9.59 1.19
N TYR A 273 -12.14 -9.70 0.91
CA TYR A 273 -11.40 -10.93 1.17
C TYR A 273 -11.24 -11.14 2.68
N ASN A 274 -12.07 -12.03 3.22
CA ASN A 274 -12.10 -12.33 4.65
C ASN A 274 -11.01 -13.35 5.01
N TYR A 275 -9.77 -12.87 5.09
CA TYR A 275 -8.60 -13.68 5.43
C TYR A 275 -8.65 -14.30 6.84
N TYR A 276 -9.57 -13.87 7.71
CA TYR A 276 -9.81 -14.50 9.01
C TYR A 276 -10.52 -15.86 8.90
N ARG A 277 -11.30 -16.07 7.83
CA ARG A 277 -12.00 -17.34 7.54
C ARG A 277 -11.14 -18.35 6.78
N GLY A 278 -10.01 -17.89 6.25
CA GLY A 278 -9.04 -18.69 5.52
C GLY A 278 -8.33 -17.83 4.49
N SER A 279 -7.04 -18.07 4.31
CA SER A 279 -6.27 -17.36 3.30
C SER A 279 -5.21 -18.22 2.63
N ALA A 280 -4.73 -17.77 1.47
CA ALA A 280 -3.62 -18.39 0.76
C ALA A 280 -2.25 -18.01 1.34
N PHE A 281 -2.23 -17.22 2.42
CA PHE A 281 -1.06 -16.79 3.19
C PHE A 281 -1.21 -17.21 4.67
N PRO A 282 -0.16 -17.11 5.49
CA PRO A 282 -0.23 -17.49 6.90
C PRO A 282 -1.29 -16.72 7.69
N LYS A 283 -1.89 -17.36 8.70
CA LYS A 283 -2.98 -16.76 9.47
C LYS A 283 -2.50 -15.45 10.12
N VAL A 284 -3.18 -14.37 9.78
CA VAL A 284 -3.03 -13.06 10.41
C VAL A 284 -3.93 -13.02 11.64
N THR A 285 -3.35 -12.80 12.82
CA THR A 285 -4.10 -12.66 14.07
C THR A 285 -3.95 -11.22 14.55
N PRO A 286 -5.06 -10.47 14.75
CA PRO A 286 -4.98 -9.14 15.34
C PRO A 286 -4.33 -9.22 16.73
N GLY A 287 -3.49 -8.25 17.08
CA GLY A 287 -2.95 -8.15 18.43
C GLY A 287 -4.08 -7.90 19.46
N THR A 288 -3.90 -8.41 20.69
CA THR A 288 -4.87 -8.18 21.78
C THR A 288 -5.03 -6.69 22.04
N GLY A 289 -6.26 -6.17 21.90
CA GLY A 289 -6.59 -4.76 22.16
C GLY A 289 -6.35 -3.79 20.99
N GLY A 290 -5.89 -4.27 19.83
CA GLY A 290 -5.75 -3.47 18.62
C GLY A 290 -7.03 -3.41 17.77
N ILE A 291 -7.18 -2.36 16.98
CA ILE A 291 -8.22 -2.27 15.94
C ILE A 291 -7.59 -2.78 14.62
N PRO A 292 -8.10 -3.81 13.96
CA PRO A 292 -7.55 -4.19 12.66
C PRO A 292 -8.16 -3.32 11.56
N TYR A 293 -7.51 -3.29 10.39
CA TYR A 293 -8.13 -2.68 9.22
C TYR A 293 -9.41 -3.46 8.82
N PRO A 294 -10.53 -2.75 8.59
CA PRO A 294 -11.80 -3.37 8.24
C PRO A 294 -11.76 -4.09 6.90
N VAL A 295 -12.16 -5.37 6.87
CA VAL A 295 -12.49 -6.06 5.62
C VAL A 295 -13.70 -5.38 4.97
N GLY A 296 -13.77 -5.26 3.65
CA GLY A 296 -14.95 -4.69 2.98
C GLY A 296 -14.84 -3.21 2.66
N ILE A 297 -13.67 -2.59 2.81
CA ILE A 297 -13.46 -1.17 2.50
C ILE A 297 -12.68 -1.01 1.20
N GLY A 298 -13.18 -0.16 0.30
CA GLY A 298 -12.49 0.17 -0.95
C GLY A 298 -11.24 1.02 -0.72
N LEU A 299 -11.42 2.25 -0.24
CA LEU A 299 -10.34 3.19 0.07
C LEU A 299 -10.61 3.79 1.44
N LEU A 300 -9.62 3.74 2.33
CA LEU A 300 -9.66 4.37 3.65
C LEU A 300 -8.53 5.38 3.78
N LEU A 301 -8.85 6.67 3.85
CA LEU A 301 -7.90 7.67 4.35
C LEU A 301 -7.95 7.62 5.87
N PHE A 302 -6.87 7.12 6.47
CA PHE A 302 -6.76 6.95 7.91
C PHE A 302 -5.81 7.97 8.51
N GLY A 303 -6.30 9.20 8.62
CA GLY A 303 -5.49 10.41 8.75
C GLY A 303 -5.15 11.04 7.40
N GLY A 304 -4.11 11.86 7.40
CA GLY A 304 -3.52 12.39 6.18
C GLY A 304 -4.02 13.75 5.73
N ARG A 305 -3.20 14.39 4.90
CA ARG A 305 -3.39 15.79 4.48
C ARG A 305 -3.23 16.00 3.00
N ASN A 306 -3.95 16.99 2.45
CA ASN A 306 -3.86 17.37 1.04
C ASN A 306 -3.98 16.19 0.07
N GLN A 307 -4.73 15.14 0.44
CA GLN A 307 -4.94 13.98 -0.42
C GLN A 307 -5.94 14.37 -1.52
N THR A 308 -5.63 14.02 -2.76
CA THR A 308 -6.57 14.12 -3.88
C THR A 308 -7.04 12.73 -4.26
N VAL A 309 -8.28 12.39 -3.93
CA VAL A 309 -8.93 11.13 -4.30
C VAL A 309 -9.95 11.43 -5.40
N SER A 310 -9.62 11.12 -6.65
CA SER A 310 -10.44 11.59 -7.77
C SER A 310 -10.65 10.61 -8.92
N ASN A 311 -11.83 10.65 -9.53
CA ASN A 311 -12.13 9.88 -10.75
C ASN A 311 -11.91 8.36 -10.62
N ASN A 312 -11.92 7.83 -9.39
CA ASN A 312 -11.82 6.39 -9.16
C ASN A 312 -13.19 5.74 -9.39
N ARG A 313 -13.18 4.47 -9.78
CA ARG A 313 -14.37 3.63 -9.93
C ARG A 313 -14.37 2.67 -8.75
N VAL A 314 -15.31 2.86 -7.82
CA VAL A 314 -15.30 2.19 -6.52
C VAL A 314 -16.61 1.45 -6.29
N PHE A 315 -16.57 0.13 -6.23
CA PHE A 315 -17.80 -0.68 -6.28
C PHE A 315 -17.69 -2.03 -5.59
N GLY A 316 -18.83 -2.57 -5.15
CA GLY A 316 -18.93 -3.90 -4.57
C GLY A 316 -18.15 -4.12 -3.26
N ASN A 317 -17.71 -3.06 -2.58
CA ASN A 317 -17.07 -3.16 -1.27
C ASN A 317 -18.16 -3.23 -0.19
N TRP A 318 -18.13 -4.27 0.64
CA TRP A 318 -19.25 -4.62 1.54
C TRP A 318 -19.52 -3.58 2.63
N GLY A 319 -18.48 -2.95 3.18
CA GLY A 319 -18.59 -1.94 4.23
C GLY A 319 -18.80 -0.55 3.66
N ALA A 320 -17.77 -0.02 2.99
CA ALA A 320 -17.82 1.30 2.36
C ALA A 320 -16.89 1.39 1.15
N GLY A 321 -17.24 2.24 0.18
CA GLY A 321 -16.44 2.56 -0.98
C GLY A 321 -15.25 3.43 -0.59
N ILE A 322 -15.49 4.67 -0.17
CA ILE A 322 -14.45 5.62 0.27
C ILE A 322 -14.75 6.09 1.70
N GLY A 323 -13.81 5.85 2.60
CA GLY A 323 -13.86 6.21 4.02
C GLY A 323 -12.80 7.25 4.40
N LEU A 324 -13.16 8.22 5.21
CA LEU A 324 -12.27 9.20 5.85
C LEU A 324 -12.50 9.16 7.37
N ILE A 325 -11.44 8.93 8.13
CA ILE A 325 -11.44 9.05 9.58
C ILE A 325 -10.06 9.52 10.05
N GLU A 326 -10.00 10.33 11.10
CA GLU A 326 -8.72 10.71 11.70
C GLU A 326 -7.98 9.48 12.22
N GLN A 327 -6.67 9.59 12.38
CA GLN A 327 -5.84 8.51 12.86
C GLN A 327 -6.02 8.33 14.38
N LEU A 328 -6.98 7.50 14.75
CA LEU A 328 -7.43 7.26 16.14
C LEU A 328 -6.36 6.66 17.06
N THR A 329 -5.29 6.11 16.48
CA THR A 329 -4.34 5.25 17.21
C THR A 329 -2.97 5.85 17.39
N MET A 330 -2.76 7.05 16.85
CA MET A 330 -1.55 7.81 17.11
C MET A 330 -1.60 8.48 18.48
N ASP A 331 -0.43 8.55 19.14
CA ASP A 331 -0.31 9.28 20.39
C ASP A 331 -0.49 10.80 20.17
N HIS A 332 -1.57 11.35 20.72
CA HIS A 332 -1.87 12.79 20.67
C HIS A 332 -1.03 13.61 21.65
N SER A 333 -0.35 12.98 22.61
CA SER A 333 0.39 13.65 23.68
C SER A 333 1.70 14.29 23.23
N GLY A 334 2.19 13.95 22.03
CA GLY A 334 3.51 14.41 21.57
C GLY A 334 4.67 13.60 22.16
N THR A 335 4.42 12.61 23.01
CA THR A 335 5.47 11.78 23.60
C THR A 335 5.77 10.57 22.71
N GLY A 336 7.05 10.24 22.49
CA GLY A 336 7.44 9.10 21.66
C GLY A 336 7.54 9.35 20.15
N TYR A 337 7.31 10.59 19.68
CA TYR A 337 7.81 11.00 18.37
C TYR A 337 9.33 11.08 18.42
N ASP A 338 10.01 10.62 17.37
CA ASP A 338 11.40 11.00 17.16
C ASP A 338 11.47 12.51 16.88
N HIS A 339 11.69 13.30 17.94
CA HIS A 339 11.77 14.76 17.91
C HIS A 339 12.94 15.29 17.06
N SER A 340 13.82 14.42 16.54
CA SER A 340 14.85 14.83 15.58
C SER A 340 14.28 15.19 14.21
N GLN A 341 13.01 14.88 13.93
CA GLN A 341 12.38 15.12 12.64
C GLN A 341 11.23 16.14 12.71
N PRO A 342 10.96 16.89 11.63
CA PRO A 342 9.80 17.76 11.54
C PRO A 342 8.52 16.92 11.51
N VAL A 343 7.84 16.85 12.67
CA VAL A 343 6.47 16.35 12.79
C VAL A 343 5.55 17.55 12.60
N GLY A 344 4.67 17.51 11.60
CA GLY A 344 3.68 18.57 11.43
C GLY A 344 2.73 18.59 12.64
N ALA A 345 2.30 19.77 13.11
CA ALA A 345 1.37 19.87 14.25
C ALA A 345 0.12 19.01 14.03
N GLU A 346 -0.25 18.17 14.99
CA GLU A 346 -1.42 17.27 14.95
C GLU A 346 -1.44 16.28 13.77
N PRO A 347 -0.40 15.44 13.58
CA PRO A 347 -0.28 14.55 12.41
C PRO A 347 -1.44 13.56 12.27
N TRP A 348 -2.18 13.28 13.34
CA TRP A 348 -3.33 12.39 13.31
C TRP A 348 -4.56 12.98 12.60
N LYS A 349 -4.66 14.31 12.45
CA LYS A 349 -5.85 14.96 11.88
C LYS A 349 -5.92 14.87 10.36
N LEU A 350 -7.13 14.61 9.87
CA LEU A 350 -7.50 14.83 8.48
C LEU A 350 -7.47 16.32 8.14
N LYS A 351 -6.80 16.69 7.05
CA LYS A 351 -6.77 18.10 6.62
C LYS A 351 -6.76 18.29 5.11
N ASP A 352 -7.63 19.17 4.61
CA ASP A 352 -7.63 19.64 3.22
C ASP A 352 -7.67 18.49 2.18
N ASN A 353 -8.30 17.37 2.54
CA ASN A 353 -8.46 16.23 1.64
C ASN A 353 -9.65 16.45 0.70
N ARG A 354 -9.46 16.12 -0.59
CA ARG A 354 -10.46 16.34 -1.64
C ARG A 354 -10.87 15.02 -2.24
N VAL A 355 -12.15 14.66 -2.10
CA VAL A 355 -12.76 13.46 -2.69
C VAL A 355 -13.70 13.89 -3.81
N THR A 356 -13.27 13.77 -5.07
CA THR A 356 -13.98 14.42 -6.18
C THR A 356 -14.15 13.56 -7.42
N GLY A 357 -15.32 13.59 -8.06
CA GLY A 357 -15.50 12.95 -9.37
C GLY A 357 -15.46 11.42 -9.36
N ASN A 358 -15.49 10.77 -8.19
CA ASN A 358 -15.47 9.32 -8.10
C ASN A 358 -16.82 8.74 -8.54
N ILE A 359 -16.80 7.56 -9.17
CA ILE A 359 -18.00 6.86 -9.66
C ILE A 359 -18.21 5.62 -8.81
N MET A 360 -19.38 5.53 -8.19
CA MET A 360 -19.68 4.50 -7.20
C MET A 360 -20.65 3.45 -7.73
N GLY A 361 -20.58 2.24 -7.18
CA GLY A 361 -21.58 1.17 -7.35
C GLY A 361 -21.72 0.55 -8.74
N ASN A 362 -20.80 0.83 -9.67
CA ASN A 362 -20.77 0.27 -11.03
C ASN A 362 -22.11 0.41 -11.78
N GLY A 363 -22.76 1.58 -11.66
CA GLY A 363 -24.07 1.82 -12.27
C GLY A 363 -25.20 0.97 -11.69
N GLY A 364 -25.09 0.55 -10.42
CA GLY A 364 -26.08 -0.25 -9.70
C GLY A 364 -25.85 -1.76 -9.77
N LYS A 365 -24.86 -2.24 -10.53
CA LYS A 365 -24.58 -3.67 -10.67
C LYS A 365 -23.88 -4.27 -9.46
N ASP A 366 -22.98 -3.49 -8.87
CA ASP A 366 -22.11 -3.92 -7.77
C ASP A 366 -22.10 -2.81 -6.71
N LEU A 367 -23.15 -2.71 -5.92
CA LEU A 367 -23.28 -1.67 -4.91
C LEU A 367 -22.23 -1.83 -3.82
N ASN A 368 -21.69 -0.72 -3.34
CA ASN A 368 -21.02 -0.73 -2.04
C ASN A 368 -22.07 -0.80 -0.94
N GLY A 369 -21.70 -1.29 0.24
CA GLY A 369 -22.58 -1.16 1.41
C GLY A 369 -22.86 0.30 1.75
N ARG A 370 -21.87 1.16 1.51
CA ARG A 370 -21.95 2.62 1.51
C ARG A 370 -21.02 3.19 0.47
N ASP A 371 -21.41 4.26 -0.18
CA ASP A 371 -20.49 4.88 -1.13
C ASP A 371 -19.45 5.75 -0.41
N LEU A 372 -19.89 6.59 0.51
CA LEU A 372 -19.01 7.48 1.29
C LEU A 372 -19.22 7.27 2.79
N ALA A 373 -18.13 7.31 3.55
CA ALA A 373 -18.14 7.36 5.01
C ALA A 373 -17.15 8.40 5.49
N TYR A 374 -17.61 9.36 6.29
CA TYR A 374 -16.76 10.40 6.87
C TYR A 374 -17.33 10.84 8.20
N ASP A 375 -16.51 10.88 9.24
CA ASP A 375 -16.94 11.24 10.60
C ASP A 375 -16.96 12.77 10.86
N GLY A 376 -16.60 13.59 9.88
CA GLY A 376 -16.56 15.03 10.05
C GLY A 376 -15.32 15.56 10.78
N SER A 377 -14.37 14.67 11.14
CA SER A 377 -13.14 15.04 11.85
C SER A 377 -12.17 15.87 11.00
N GLY A 378 -11.36 16.70 11.65
CA GLY A 378 -10.38 17.53 10.97
C GLY A 378 -10.94 18.84 10.39
N SER A 379 -10.34 19.32 9.30
CA SER A 379 -10.69 20.61 8.68
C SER A 379 -10.36 20.66 7.19
N GLY A 380 -11.14 21.42 6.41
CA GLY A 380 -10.91 21.61 4.98
C GLY A 380 -11.16 20.37 4.11
N ASN A 381 -11.58 19.24 4.68
CA ASN A 381 -11.93 18.04 3.93
C ASN A 381 -13.23 18.29 3.16
N CYS A 382 -13.28 17.88 1.89
CA CYS A 382 -14.40 18.21 1.02
C CYS A 382 -14.73 17.14 -0.01
N PHE A 383 -15.95 17.19 -0.51
CA PHE A 383 -16.54 16.24 -1.43
C PHE A 383 -17.27 16.99 -2.55
N SER A 384 -16.99 16.67 -3.82
CA SER A 384 -17.76 17.25 -4.94
C SER A 384 -17.84 16.28 -6.11
N ASP A 385 -18.88 16.39 -6.92
CA ASP A 385 -19.00 15.70 -8.22
C ASP A 385 -18.91 14.15 -8.16
N ASN A 386 -19.01 13.56 -6.97
CA ASN A 386 -19.03 12.11 -6.82
C ASN A 386 -20.39 11.58 -7.28
N LYS A 387 -20.37 10.62 -8.21
CA LYS A 387 -21.58 9.94 -8.68
C LYS A 387 -21.91 8.77 -7.76
N LEU A 388 -22.77 9.04 -6.77
CA LEU A 388 -23.25 8.05 -5.82
C LEU A 388 -24.32 7.14 -6.44
N SER A 389 -24.47 5.96 -5.86
CA SER A 389 -25.36 4.89 -6.27
C SER A 389 -26.77 5.15 -5.74
N ALA A 390 -27.79 4.99 -6.59
CA ALA A 390 -29.18 5.05 -6.14
C ALA A 390 -29.47 3.88 -5.18
N GLY A 391 -30.21 4.16 -4.10
CA GLY A 391 -30.61 3.15 -3.11
C GLY A 391 -29.53 2.71 -2.11
N VAL A 392 -28.30 3.26 -2.21
CA VAL A 392 -27.29 3.12 -1.16
C VAL A 392 -27.43 4.30 -0.21
N GLU A 393 -28.13 4.08 0.91
CA GLU A 393 -28.21 5.10 1.95
C GLU A 393 -26.88 5.16 2.72
N ASN A 394 -26.27 6.34 2.75
CA ASN A 394 -25.37 6.66 3.87
C ASN A 394 -26.20 6.52 5.15
N THR A 395 -25.73 5.79 6.16
CA THR A 395 -26.56 5.63 7.37
C THR A 395 -26.78 6.97 8.05
N PRO A 396 -27.83 7.09 8.89
CA PRO A 396 -28.19 8.33 9.57
C PRO A 396 -27.01 9.03 10.29
N GLU A 397 -26.09 8.25 10.87
CA GLU A 397 -24.91 8.79 11.56
C GLU A 397 -23.98 9.53 10.58
N PHE A 398 -23.84 9.07 9.33
CA PHE A 398 -23.04 9.75 8.31
C PHE A 398 -23.83 10.81 7.53
N THR A 399 -25.17 10.72 7.45
CA THR A 399 -25.98 11.74 6.75
C THR A 399 -26.05 13.05 7.50
N THR A 400 -25.83 13.02 8.82
CA THR A 400 -25.69 14.24 9.63
C THR A 400 -24.31 14.90 9.44
N VAL A 401 -23.36 14.21 8.81
CA VAL A 401 -22.10 14.78 8.34
C VAL A 401 -22.35 15.39 6.97
N ALA A 402 -22.34 16.72 6.90
CA ALA A 402 -22.84 17.49 5.76
C ALA A 402 -22.03 17.39 4.44
N PHE A 403 -21.14 16.39 4.29
CA PHE A 403 -20.20 16.18 3.15
C PHE A 403 -19.90 17.48 2.38
N PRO A 404 -19.15 18.42 2.99
CA PRO A 404 -19.11 19.79 2.50
C PRO A 404 -18.47 19.88 1.12
N THR A 405 -19.01 20.76 0.27
CA THR A 405 -18.55 20.95 -1.09
C THR A 405 -17.12 21.49 -1.15
N CYS A 406 -16.36 21.04 -2.16
CA CYS A 406 -15.00 21.53 -2.36
C CYS A 406 -14.96 22.98 -2.86
N ASN A 407 -14.19 23.80 -2.15
CA ASN A 407 -13.80 25.14 -2.60
C ASN A 407 -12.79 25.05 -3.76
N PRO A 408 -12.58 26.12 -4.56
CA PRO A 408 -11.54 26.16 -5.57
C PRO A 408 -10.17 25.74 -5.04
N VAL A 409 -9.35 25.10 -5.89
CA VAL A 409 -7.99 24.69 -5.49
C VAL A 409 -7.19 25.94 -5.06
N GLY A 410 -6.59 25.88 -3.87
CA GLY A 410 -5.82 26.99 -3.28
C GLY A 410 -6.63 27.95 -2.39
N ALA A 411 -7.96 27.82 -2.35
CA ALA A 411 -8.77 28.51 -1.35
C ALA A 411 -8.77 27.76 -0.01
N ALA A 412 -9.08 28.45 1.09
CA ALA A 412 -9.31 27.81 2.38
C ALA A 412 -10.41 26.74 2.25
N GLY A 413 -10.18 25.55 2.82
CA GLY A 413 -11.17 24.48 2.78
C GLY A 413 -12.42 24.79 3.61
N PRO A 414 -13.52 24.03 3.45
CA PRO A 414 -14.74 24.21 4.23
C PRO A 414 -14.53 23.88 5.71
N VAL A 415 -15.43 24.39 6.56
CA VAL A 415 -15.53 23.96 7.95
C VAL A 415 -16.07 22.53 7.99
N ASN A 416 -15.40 21.65 8.72
CA ASN A 416 -15.90 20.32 9.03
C ASN A 416 -16.46 20.31 10.45
N THR A 417 -17.52 19.53 10.68
CA THR A 417 -18.15 19.37 11.99
C THR A 417 -18.06 17.91 12.38
N PHE A 418 -17.28 17.65 13.42
CA PHE A 418 -17.09 16.31 13.94
C PHE A 418 -18.40 15.71 14.44
N ASN A 419 -18.62 14.43 14.15
CA ASN A 419 -19.73 13.64 14.62
C ASN A 419 -19.23 12.35 15.28
N GLY A 420 -19.23 12.34 16.61
CA GLY A 420 -18.79 11.18 17.40
C GLY A 420 -19.59 9.91 17.11
N ALA A 421 -20.90 10.00 16.82
CA ALA A 421 -21.70 8.82 16.48
C ALA A 421 -21.28 8.20 15.14
N ALA A 422 -20.86 9.02 14.17
CA ALA A 422 -20.31 8.54 12.90
C ALA A 422 -18.95 7.86 13.10
N GLN A 423 -18.10 8.43 13.96
CA GLN A 423 -16.81 7.83 14.32
C GLN A 423 -17.00 6.49 15.04
N ASP A 424 -17.85 6.43 16.06
CA ASP A 424 -18.20 5.19 16.78
C ASP A 424 -18.72 4.12 15.82
N LYS A 425 -19.54 4.52 14.84
CA LYS A 425 -20.06 3.60 13.82
C LYS A 425 -18.93 3.03 12.96
N ALA A 426 -18.00 3.87 12.50
CA ALA A 426 -16.84 3.43 11.72
C ALA A 426 -15.91 2.51 12.52
N VAL A 427 -15.63 2.83 13.78
CA VAL A 427 -14.82 1.98 14.69
C VAL A 427 -15.49 0.62 14.91
N ASN A 428 -16.79 0.62 15.18
CA ASN A 428 -17.55 -0.61 15.35
C ASN A 428 -17.57 -1.47 14.08
N TRP A 429 -17.53 -0.87 12.88
CA TRP A 429 -17.34 -1.64 11.65
C TRP A 429 -16.00 -2.36 11.66
N ALA A 430 -14.89 -1.67 11.94
CA ALA A 430 -13.59 -2.29 12.03
C ALA A 430 -13.55 -3.47 13.02
N LEU A 431 -14.19 -3.33 14.18
CA LEU A 431 -14.27 -4.40 15.17
C LEU A 431 -15.20 -5.57 14.76
N ALA A 432 -16.36 -5.29 14.15
CA ALA A 432 -17.30 -6.33 13.72
C ALA A 432 -16.80 -7.11 12.49
N LEU A 433 -16.09 -6.42 11.60
CA LEU A 433 -15.47 -6.97 10.40
C LEU A 433 -14.25 -7.85 10.70
N ALA A 434 -13.68 -7.70 11.88
CA ALA A 434 -12.46 -8.37 12.30
C ALA A 434 -12.63 -9.83 12.75
N ILE A 435 -13.84 -10.27 13.14
CA ILE A 435 -13.95 -11.50 13.96
C ILE A 435 -15.05 -12.49 13.53
N SER A 436 -15.93 -12.18 12.57
CA SER A 436 -16.85 -13.18 11.96
C SER A 436 -17.93 -12.57 11.06
N GLY A 437 -18.19 -11.26 11.12
CA GLY A 437 -19.37 -10.64 10.50
C GLY A 437 -19.29 -10.33 9.01
N ALA A 438 -18.08 -10.24 8.42
CA ALA A 438 -17.93 -9.93 6.99
C ALA A 438 -18.34 -11.16 6.14
N PRO A 439 -19.27 -11.03 5.18
CA PRO A 439 -19.54 -12.10 4.23
C PRO A 439 -18.28 -12.30 3.40
N GLY A 440 -17.70 -13.49 3.50
CA GLY A 440 -16.49 -13.84 2.77
C GLY A 440 -16.37 -15.34 2.71
N GLU A 441 -16.58 -15.88 1.52
CA GLU A 441 -16.11 -17.21 1.17
C GLU A 441 -14.66 -17.13 0.69
N THR A 442 -13.96 -18.26 0.73
CA THR A 442 -12.70 -18.44 0.00
C THR A 442 -12.97 -18.32 -1.50
N ILE A 443 -12.69 -17.16 -2.08
CA ILE A 443 -12.89 -16.95 -3.52
C ILE A 443 -11.70 -17.55 -4.29
N ALA A 444 -12.03 -18.36 -5.29
CA ALA A 444 -11.09 -18.96 -6.23
C ALA A 444 -10.23 -17.91 -6.94
N GLN A 445 -9.02 -18.29 -7.35
CA GLN A 445 -8.09 -17.38 -8.03
C GLN A 445 -8.78 -16.70 -9.23
N PRO A 446 -8.60 -15.38 -9.43
CA PRO A 446 -9.00 -14.74 -10.67
C PRO A 446 -8.17 -15.35 -11.80
N VAL A 447 -8.77 -16.26 -12.56
CA VAL A 447 -8.19 -16.77 -13.79
C VAL A 447 -8.34 -15.63 -14.80
N THR A 448 -7.34 -14.74 -14.81
CA THR A 448 -7.16 -13.60 -15.73
C THR A 448 -8.12 -12.41 -15.55
N ALA A 449 -7.57 -11.29 -15.05
CA ALA A 449 -8.11 -9.96 -15.32
C ALA A 449 -7.35 -9.38 -16.53
N SER A 450 -7.90 -9.55 -17.74
CA SER A 450 -7.39 -8.82 -18.91
C SER A 450 -8.13 -7.48 -19.03
N PHE A 451 -7.42 -6.38 -18.77
CA PHE A 451 -7.93 -5.04 -19.06
C PHE A 451 -7.78 -4.76 -20.56
N GLY A 452 -8.90 -4.84 -21.28
CA GLY A 452 -9.00 -4.44 -22.69
C GLY A 452 -9.92 -5.35 -23.50
N GLY A 453 -11.20 -4.97 -23.62
CA GLY A 453 -12.13 -5.58 -24.57
C GLY A 453 -13.28 -6.37 -23.92
N ARG A 454 -14.50 -5.98 -24.31
CA ARG A 454 -15.82 -6.58 -24.05
C ARG A 454 -15.82 -8.07 -23.62
N PHE A 455 -15.83 -8.39 -22.34
CA PHE A 455 -16.41 -9.65 -21.83
C PHE A 455 -16.94 -9.48 -20.39
N HIS A 456 -18.11 -10.08 -20.12
CA HIS A 456 -18.74 -10.16 -18.80
C HIS A 456 -18.11 -11.29 -17.99
N PHE A 457 -17.87 -11.05 -16.70
CA PHE A 457 -17.54 -12.11 -15.75
C PHE A 457 -18.84 -12.68 -15.13
N PRO A 458 -18.93 -14.00 -14.91
CA PRO A 458 -20.07 -14.62 -14.25
C PRO A 458 -20.12 -14.23 -12.77
N LYS A 459 -21.35 -14.05 -12.26
CA LYS A 459 -21.65 -13.95 -10.83
C LYS A 459 -21.12 -15.19 -10.10
N ALA A 460 -20.62 -15.00 -8.88
CA ALA A 460 -20.48 -16.09 -7.92
C ALA A 460 -21.84 -16.77 -7.76
N SER A 461 -21.87 -18.10 -7.89
CA SER A 461 -23.05 -18.91 -7.59
C SER A 461 -23.35 -18.88 -6.11
N ASP A 462 -24.65 -18.79 -5.79
CA ASP A 462 -25.29 -18.57 -4.49
C ASP A 462 -24.75 -19.37 -3.30
#